data_AF-A0A6N4WYS8-F1
#
_entry.id   AF-A0A6N4WYS8-F1
#
_cell.length_a   1.000
_cell.length_b   1.000
_cell.length_c   1.000
_cell.angle_alpha   90.00
_cell.angle_beta   90.00
_cell.angle_gamma   90.00
#
_symmetry.space_group_name_H-M   'P 1'
#
loop_
_entity.id
_entity.type
_entity.pdbx_description
1 polymer ?
#
loop_
_entity_poly.entity_id
_entity_poly.type
_entity_poly.pdbx_seq_one_letter_code
_entity_poly.pdbx_strand_id
1 'polypeptide(L)'
;MNTTEYIQAHRDHPESSRRVRSGRGNAIGFVMSEKMGHSIDFDSRTIERPTIWMLEYSDECVEYYSQPKKVEVSLPDKNGRRRPQALTLDFMEVNKEEVPCLIECKLVKDLEKLAEVNPHRWAKGLDGKWDSPPLRKELKMLGFEFKLITDEDLNPNLIANLEYLSSTPIAANTKPIAVHHKIAKAVSNGPKSLKDICDSIGCSVSSILVALQLGCVHIDLENELLARPDLTRVFASRYVAMAYGLSEMTRIPIKGAASIAEGDKLDWDGIYFEVKEVGKTKLMLQKDGSTGKIREFERKEMNTLLAQRSIVLHKLSNKQETDDTIKQLIHKAPPKTLAKACYKLGCVKKIQKPKNEESTRTIQRWQQKAKRSERLFGNDFVLFLEPTFQGDHRKRLCIEVYDAMKEVMDEFYLTKQAPTLAQAHREQVAVLISIRITWASMPCIEHTSITSKSKSSVAAHGQGQCSAKHGSL
;
A
#
# COMPACT_ATOMS: atom_id res chain seq x y z
N MET A 1 37.37 -4.12 10.96
CA MET A 1 36.05 -4.31 11.57
C MET A 1 35.10 -4.69 10.47
N ASN A 2 34.49 -5.88 10.53
CA ASN A 2 33.42 -6.23 9.58
C ASN A 2 32.11 -5.54 9.98
N THR A 3 31.09 -5.56 9.12
CA THR A 3 29.81 -4.88 9.37
C THR A 3 29.06 -5.41 10.59
N THR A 4 29.15 -6.72 10.87
CA THR A 4 28.54 -7.34 12.06
C THR A 4 29.18 -6.83 13.35
N GLU A 5 30.51 -6.78 13.42
CA GLU A 5 31.24 -6.18 14.54
C GLU A 5 30.88 -4.71 14.70
N TYR A 6 30.72 -3.97 13.59
CA TYR A 6 30.35 -2.57 13.62
C TYR A 6 28.95 -2.36 14.22
N ILE A 7 27.95 -3.16 13.83
CA ILE A 7 26.61 -3.13 14.43
C ILE A 7 26.68 -3.50 15.91
N GLN A 8 27.35 -4.60 16.25
CA GLN A 8 27.46 -5.07 17.64
C GLN A 8 28.06 -4.00 18.54
N ALA A 9 29.07 -3.28 18.05
CA ALA A 9 29.71 -2.23 18.83
C ALA A 9 28.81 -1.00 19.08
N HIS A 10 27.70 -0.83 18.35
CA HIS A 10 26.65 0.16 18.63
C HIS A 10 25.56 -0.42 19.55
N ARG A 11 25.23 -1.70 19.43
CA ARG A 11 24.35 -2.38 20.40
C ARG A 11 24.93 -2.34 21.82
N ASP A 12 26.24 -2.52 21.93
CA ASP A 12 26.94 -2.46 23.21
C ASP A 12 27.06 -1.03 23.77
N HIS A 13 27.09 -0.02 22.89
CA HIS A 13 27.30 1.39 23.21
C HIS A 13 26.43 2.26 22.29
N PRO A 14 25.13 2.40 22.61
CA PRO A 14 24.13 3.00 21.72
C PRO A 14 24.20 4.53 21.64
N GLU A 15 24.91 5.17 22.57
CA GLU A 15 25.15 6.61 22.55
C GLU A 15 25.86 7.11 21.28
N SER A 16 25.52 8.33 20.88
CA SER A 16 26.16 9.02 19.76
C SER A 16 27.69 9.03 19.91
N SER A 17 28.41 8.68 18.83
CA SER A 17 29.87 8.66 18.83
C SER A 17 30.50 10.05 18.95
N ARG A 18 29.68 11.11 18.80
CA ARG A 18 30.09 12.50 18.94
C ARG A 18 29.03 13.27 19.73
N ARG A 19 29.47 14.13 20.66
CA ARG A 19 28.55 15.12 21.23
C ARG A 19 28.09 16.08 20.15
N VAL A 20 26.78 16.14 19.96
CA VAL A 20 26.10 17.18 19.20
C VAL A 20 26.59 18.56 19.66
N ARG A 21 27.07 19.40 18.73
CA ARG A 21 27.66 20.71 19.06
C ARG A 21 26.75 21.83 18.58
N SER A 22 26.47 22.80 19.45
CA SER A 22 25.62 23.93 19.11
C SER A 22 26.40 24.89 18.22
N GLY A 23 25.93 25.03 16.97
CA GLY A 23 26.41 26.01 16.01
C GLY A 23 25.31 27.03 15.69
N ARG A 24 25.70 28.21 15.18
CA ARG A 24 24.74 29.24 14.75
C ARG A 24 23.92 28.70 13.58
N GLY A 25 22.66 28.37 13.81
CA GLY A 25 21.74 27.78 12.83
C GLY A 25 21.40 26.30 13.06
N ASN A 26 22.08 25.61 13.98
CA ASN A 26 21.79 24.22 14.34
C ASN A 26 20.81 24.18 15.51
N ALA A 27 19.91 23.19 15.51
CA ALA A 27 18.99 22.97 16.60
C ALA A 27 19.22 21.57 17.15
N ILE A 28 19.88 21.53 18.29
CA ILE A 28 20.10 20.30 19.05
C ILE A 28 18.79 19.91 19.70
N GLY A 29 18.42 18.65 19.55
CA GLY A 29 17.37 18.04 20.34
C GLY A 29 17.51 16.54 20.35
N PHE A 30 16.54 15.90 20.98
CA PHE A 30 16.42 14.45 20.97
C PHE A 30 14.97 14.06 20.74
N VAL A 31 14.78 12.85 20.24
CA VAL A 31 13.50 12.15 20.13
C VAL A 31 13.56 10.93 21.04
N MET A 32 12.49 10.65 21.77
CA MET A 32 12.36 9.38 22.51
C MET A 32 11.98 8.29 21.52
N SER A 33 12.86 7.32 21.28
CA SER A 33 12.58 6.19 20.39
C SER A 33 12.01 5.02 21.19
N GLU A 34 10.83 4.55 20.80
CA GLU A 34 10.28 3.30 21.32
C GLU A 34 11.01 2.11 20.70
N LYS A 35 11.37 2.20 19.41
CA LYS A 35 12.09 1.16 18.67
C LYS A 35 13.45 0.84 19.31
N MET A 36 14.18 1.87 19.71
CA MET A 36 15.52 1.75 20.29
C MET A 36 15.51 1.70 21.83
N GLY A 37 14.41 2.11 22.46
CA GLY A 37 14.30 2.15 23.93
C GLY A 37 15.14 3.24 24.61
N HIS A 38 15.70 4.18 23.84
CA HIS A 38 16.46 5.33 24.34
C HIS A 38 16.24 6.58 23.47
N SER A 39 16.80 7.71 23.89
CA SER A 39 16.74 8.95 23.12
C SER A 39 17.69 8.91 21.92
N ILE A 40 17.27 9.46 20.78
CA ILE A 40 18.08 9.63 19.58
C ILE A 40 18.32 11.13 19.37
N ASP A 41 19.60 11.50 19.28
CA ASP A 41 20.02 12.89 19.12
C ASP A 41 19.92 13.34 17.66
N PHE A 42 19.67 14.63 17.45
CA PHE A 42 19.76 15.29 16.14
C PHE A 42 20.34 16.71 16.25
N ASP A 43 20.98 17.17 15.19
CA ASP A 43 21.57 18.51 15.04
C ASP A 43 20.69 19.42 14.15
N SER A 44 19.73 18.83 13.43
CA SER A 44 18.84 19.53 12.51
C SER A 44 17.36 19.18 12.67
N ARG A 45 16.55 20.19 13.02
CA ARG A 45 15.07 20.07 13.05
C ARG A 45 14.43 19.93 11.67
N THR A 46 15.12 20.34 10.61
CA THR A 46 14.54 20.42 9.25
C THR A 46 14.76 19.18 8.42
N ILE A 47 15.80 18.39 8.71
CA ILE A 47 16.10 17.18 7.93
C ILE A 47 16.39 15.96 8.80
N GLU A 48 17.24 16.07 9.83
CA GLU A 48 17.58 14.92 10.68
C GLU A 48 16.41 14.46 11.54
N ARG A 49 15.69 15.39 12.20
CA ARG A 49 14.51 15.04 13.00
C ARG A 49 13.41 14.37 12.15
N PRO A 50 13.04 14.90 10.96
CA PRO A 50 12.20 14.17 10.02
C PRO A 50 12.72 12.79 9.61
N THR A 51 14.03 12.64 9.37
CA THR A 51 14.66 11.35 9.08
C THR A 51 14.49 10.36 10.24
N ILE A 52 14.63 10.81 11.50
CA ILE A 52 14.37 9.97 12.67
C ILE A 52 12.94 9.41 12.63
N TRP A 53 11.95 10.24 12.30
CA TRP A 53 10.56 9.77 12.21
C TRP A 53 10.38 8.71 11.12
N MET A 54 11.01 8.89 9.96
CA MET A 54 10.99 7.88 8.90
C MET A 54 11.61 6.55 9.35
N LEU A 55 12.71 6.59 10.11
CA LEU A 55 13.38 5.40 10.63
C LEU A 55 12.54 4.74 11.74
N GLU A 56 12.05 5.52 12.70
CA GLU A 56 11.24 5.06 13.84
C GLU A 56 9.98 4.29 13.37
N TYR A 57 9.28 4.82 12.38
CA TYR A 57 8.02 4.24 11.90
C TYR A 57 8.18 3.37 10.64
N SER A 58 9.42 3.12 10.19
CA SER A 58 9.67 2.17 9.10
C SER A 58 9.57 0.72 9.61
N ASP A 59 8.73 -0.07 8.94
CA ASP A 59 8.65 -1.52 9.15
C ASP A 59 9.93 -2.25 8.72
N GLU A 60 10.76 -1.66 7.84
CA GLU A 60 12.00 -2.28 7.33
C GLU A 60 13.22 -1.96 8.19
N CYS A 61 13.16 -0.89 8.98
CA CYS A 61 14.20 -0.52 9.95
C CYS A 61 13.96 -1.28 11.26
N VAL A 62 14.92 -2.10 11.68
CA VAL A 62 14.88 -2.81 12.96
C VAL A 62 15.60 -2.02 14.04
N GLU A 63 16.76 -1.46 13.70
CA GLU A 63 17.55 -0.61 14.59
C GLU A 63 18.05 0.61 13.83
N TYR A 64 18.25 1.73 14.54
CA TYR A 64 18.96 2.87 13.98
C TYR A 64 19.69 3.67 15.06
N TYR A 65 20.79 4.30 14.65
CA TYR A 65 21.70 5.00 15.54
C TYR A 65 22.05 6.36 14.94
N SER A 66 22.01 7.43 15.74
CA SER A 66 22.49 8.75 15.37
C SER A 66 24.01 8.82 15.46
N GLN A 67 24.66 9.46 14.49
CA GLN A 67 26.10 9.74 14.45
C GLN A 67 26.95 8.50 14.76
N PRO A 68 26.85 7.44 13.94
CA PRO A 68 27.56 6.18 14.18
C PRO A 68 29.08 6.37 14.14
N LYS A 69 29.82 5.35 14.60
CA LYS A 69 31.29 5.36 14.69
C LYS A 69 31.92 5.74 13.34
N LYS A 70 33.06 6.44 13.39
CA LYS A 70 33.72 6.90 12.16
C LYS A 70 34.07 5.73 11.24
N VAL A 71 33.85 5.94 9.94
CA VAL A 71 34.31 5.06 8.87
C VAL A 71 35.45 5.73 8.11
N GLU A 72 36.51 4.96 7.85
CA GLU A 72 37.65 5.42 7.07
C GLU A 72 37.40 5.19 5.59
N VAL A 73 37.37 6.27 4.81
CA VAL A 73 37.12 6.23 3.36
C VAL A 73 38.12 7.11 2.62
N SER A 74 38.37 6.81 1.35
CA SER A 74 39.24 7.61 0.49
C SER A 74 38.40 8.44 -0.49
N LEU A 75 38.16 9.72 -0.21
CA LEU A 75 37.31 10.57 -1.06
C LEU A 75 38.11 11.58 -1.88
N PRO A 76 37.65 11.95 -3.08
CA PRO A 76 38.28 13.01 -3.86
C PRO A 76 38.15 14.38 -3.17
N ASP A 77 39.22 15.16 -3.22
CA ASP A 77 39.20 16.58 -2.90
C ASP A 77 38.63 17.42 -4.06
N LYS A 78 38.59 18.75 -3.91
CA LYS A 78 38.13 19.69 -4.93
C LYS A 78 38.86 19.59 -6.28
N ASN A 79 40.08 19.04 -6.30
CA ASN A 79 40.88 18.83 -7.51
C ASN A 79 40.82 17.37 -8.00
N GLY A 80 39.96 16.53 -7.41
CA GLY A 80 39.80 15.13 -7.76
C GLY A 80 40.84 14.18 -7.17
N ARG A 81 41.78 14.68 -6.34
CA ARG A 81 42.79 13.82 -5.71
C ARG A 81 42.18 13.10 -4.51
N ARG A 82 42.32 11.77 -4.45
CA ARG A 82 41.78 10.99 -3.33
C ARG A 82 42.59 11.22 -2.05
N ARG A 83 41.88 11.45 -0.95
CA ARG A 83 42.43 11.68 0.39
C ARG A 83 41.71 10.79 1.40
N PRO A 84 42.44 10.16 2.35
CA PRO A 84 41.81 9.45 3.46
C PRO A 84 41.04 10.44 4.33
N GLN A 85 39.82 10.07 4.71
CA GLN A 85 38.92 10.83 5.58
C GLN A 85 38.24 9.87 6.55
N ALA A 86 38.23 10.22 7.83
CA ALA A 86 37.42 9.54 8.84
C ALA A 86 36.09 10.29 8.97
N LEU A 87 35.02 9.70 8.44
CA LEU A 87 33.69 10.31 8.37
C LEU A 87 32.77 9.75 9.44
N THR A 88 32.05 10.64 10.12
CA THR A 88 30.82 10.28 10.85
C THR A 88 29.66 10.72 9.96
N LEU A 89 28.78 9.78 9.62
CA LEU A 89 27.55 10.04 8.88
C LEU A 89 26.44 10.41 9.89
N ASP A 90 25.28 10.86 9.43
CA ASP A 90 24.22 11.35 10.31
C ASP A 90 23.49 10.20 11.01
N PHE A 91 23.21 9.09 10.29
CA PHE A 91 22.58 7.90 10.88
C PHE A 91 23.15 6.59 10.34
N MET A 92 22.97 5.51 11.12
CA MET A 92 23.01 4.13 10.64
C MET A 92 21.63 3.51 10.81
N GLU A 93 21.10 2.88 9.77
CA GLU A 93 19.90 2.03 9.79
C GLU A 93 20.34 0.56 9.67
N VAL A 94 19.75 -0.34 10.43
CA VAL A 94 19.91 -1.80 10.29
C VAL A 94 18.57 -2.41 9.92
N ASN A 95 18.55 -3.13 8.80
CA ASN A 95 17.32 -3.77 8.32
C ASN A 95 17.13 -5.18 8.91
N LYS A 96 16.02 -5.85 8.56
CA LYS A 96 15.71 -7.23 8.99
C LYS A 96 16.72 -8.29 8.54
N GLU A 97 17.53 -7.98 7.54
CA GLU A 97 18.58 -8.86 7.02
C GLU A 97 19.93 -8.58 7.68
N GLU A 98 19.98 -7.76 8.74
CA GLU A 98 21.19 -7.36 9.46
C GLU A 98 22.21 -6.62 8.57
N VAL A 99 21.73 -5.97 7.50
CA VAL A 99 22.56 -5.17 6.60
C VAL A 99 22.55 -3.71 7.07
N PRO A 100 23.71 -3.11 7.41
CA PRO A 100 23.78 -1.72 7.84
C PRO A 100 23.80 -0.78 6.64
N CYS A 101 22.94 0.23 6.68
CA CYS A 101 22.91 1.35 5.76
C CYS A 101 23.35 2.63 6.48
N LEU A 102 24.40 3.27 5.99
CA LEU A 102 24.83 4.57 6.47
C LEU A 102 24.11 5.68 5.70
N ILE A 103 23.60 6.65 6.44
CA ILE A 103 22.70 7.69 5.94
C ILE A 103 23.35 9.04 6.19
N GLU A 104 23.46 9.83 5.12
CA GLU A 104 23.81 11.25 5.19
C GLU A 104 22.56 12.10 4.89
N CYS A 105 22.33 13.14 5.66
CA CYS A 105 21.29 14.13 5.47
C CYS A 105 21.90 15.44 4.93
N LYS A 106 21.39 15.95 3.81
CA LYS A 106 21.78 17.24 3.25
C LYS A 106 20.61 17.96 2.59
N LEU A 107 20.47 19.26 2.84
CA LEU A 107 19.50 20.08 2.10
C LEU A 107 19.95 20.24 0.64
N VAL A 108 19.02 20.22 -0.30
CA VAL A 108 19.30 20.40 -1.74
C VAL A 108 20.05 21.69 -2.01
N LYS A 109 19.64 22.80 -1.39
CA LYS A 109 20.31 24.10 -1.50
C LYS A 109 21.78 24.09 -1.03
N ASP A 110 22.13 23.19 -0.11
CA ASP A 110 23.48 23.06 0.40
C ASP A 110 24.30 22.13 -0.49
N LEU A 111 23.67 21.09 -1.06
CA LEU A 111 24.28 20.22 -2.06
C LEU A 111 24.67 20.96 -3.34
N GLU A 112 23.87 21.93 -3.78
CA GLU A 112 24.21 22.80 -4.92
C GLU A 112 25.55 23.53 -4.69
N LYS A 113 25.69 24.18 -3.53
CA LYS A 113 26.93 24.86 -3.14
C LYS A 113 28.09 23.88 -2.93
N LEU A 114 27.82 22.73 -2.32
CA LEU A 114 28.83 21.71 -2.09
C LEU A 114 29.34 21.08 -3.39
N ALA A 115 28.49 20.96 -4.41
CA ALA A 115 28.86 20.49 -5.73
C ALA A 115 29.73 21.51 -6.48
N GLU A 116 29.52 22.81 -6.28
CA GLU A 116 30.43 23.83 -6.81
C GLU A 116 31.82 23.76 -6.16
N VAL A 117 31.88 23.57 -4.84
CA VAL A 117 33.14 23.53 -4.08
C VAL A 117 33.88 22.20 -4.24
N ASN A 118 33.14 21.08 -4.27
CA ASN A 118 33.66 19.73 -4.35
C ASN A 118 32.93 18.93 -5.46
N PRO A 119 33.15 19.28 -6.75
CA PRO A 119 32.41 18.70 -7.88
C PRO A 119 32.68 17.21 -8.07
N HIS A 120 33.79 16.70 -7.53
CA HIS A 120 34.11 15.28 -7.58
C HIS A 120 33.44 14.46 -6.47
N ARG A 121 32.81 15.09 -5.48
CA ARG A 121 32.16 14.42 -4.34
C ARG A 121 30.66 14.27 -4.52
N TRP A 122 30.00 15.28 -5.06
CA TRP A 122 28.54 15.38 -5.15
C TRP A 122 28.10 15.41 -6.60
N ALA A 123 27.07 14.65 -6.94
CA ALA A 123 26.53 14.59 -8.29
C ALA A 123 25.00 14.57 -8.24
N LYS A 124 24.37 15.25 -9.21
CA LYS A 124 22.94 15.15 -9.47
C LYS A 124 22.73 14.20 -10.66
N GLY A 125 21.99 13.13 -10.44
CA GLY A 125 21.68 12.12 -11.44
C GLY A 125 20.74 12.64 -12.54
N LEU A 126 20.57 11.86 -13.61
CA LEU A 126 19.63 12.17 -14.70
C LEU A 126 18.17 12.17 -14.25
N ASP A 127 17.87 11.48 -13.15
CA ASP A 127 16.57 11.47 -12.47
C ASP A 127 16.35 12.71 -11.60
N GLY A 128 17.32 13.63 -11.53
CA GLY A 128 17.29 14.81 -10.70
C GLY A 128 17.63 14.56 -9.23
N LYS A 129 17.98 13.33 -8.84
CA LYS A 129 18.33 13.02 -7.45
C LYS A 129 19.80 13.26 -7.16
N TRP A 130 20.10 13.75 -5.97
CA TRP A 130 21.47 13.92 -5.51
C TRP A 130 22.06 12.60 -4.99
N ASP A 131 23.37 12.46 -5.16
CA ASP A 131 24.14 11.35 -4.60
C ASP A 131 25.59 11.77 -4.31
N SER A 132 26.31 10.90 -3.60
CA SER A 132 27.78 10.93 -3.54
C SER A 132 28.35 9.63 -4.11
N PRO A 133 28.55 9.53 -5.44
CA PRO A 133 29.10 8.35 -6.08
C PRO A 133 30.42 7.82 -5.48
N PRO A 134 31.43 8.66 -5.14
CA PRO A 134 32.66 8.15 -4.54
C PRO A 134 32.42 7.60 -3.12
N LEU A 135 31.58 8.23 -2.31
CA LEU A 135 31.27 7.75 -0.97
C LEU A 135 30.50 6.44 -0.99
N ARG A 136 29.46 6.35 -1.84
CA ARG A 136 28.70 5.10 -2.06
C ARG A 136 29.63 3.95 -2.43
N LYS A 137 30.60 4.20 -3.32
CA LYS A 137 31.57 3.19 -3.74
C LYS A 137 32.47 2.74 -2.58
N GLU A 138 33.03 3.68 -1.81
CA GLU A 138 33.89 3.36 -0.65
C GLU A 138 33.13 2.57 0.41
N LEU A 139 31.93 3.02 0.79
CA LEU A 139 31.11 2.36 1.80
C LEU A 139 30.67 0.96 1.37
N LYS A 140 30.34 0.78 0.09
CA LYS A 140 29.99 -0.53 -0.46
C LYS A 140 31.16 -1.52 -0.37
N MET A 141 32.41 -1.07 -0.59
CA MET A 141 33.59 -1.93 -0.42
C MET A 141 33.82 -2.34 1.04
N LEU A 142 33.34 -1.53 1.99
CA LEU A 142 33.37 -1.82 3.41
C LEU A 142 32.16 -2.66 3.89
N GLY A 143 31.24 -3.01 2.97
CA GLY A 143 30.05 -3.82 3.26
C GLY A 143 28.81 -3.01 3.67
N PHE A 144 28.86 -1.68 3.67
CA PHE A 144 27.73 -0.83 4.01
C PHE A 144 26.91 -0.46 2.78
N GLU A 145 25.59 -0.37 2.95
CA GLU A 145 24.76 0.40 2.04
C GLU A 145 24.88 1.89 2.33
N PHE A 146 24.55 2.74 1.35
CA PHE A 146 24.58 4.19 1.49
C PHE A 146 23.30 4.84 0.96
N LYS A 147 22.73 5.74 1.76
CA LYS A 147 21.62 6.62 1.37
C LYS A 147 21.99 8.08 1.63
N LEU A 148 21.68 8.93 0.67
CA LEU A 148 21.63 10.37 0.87
C LEU A 148 20.15 10.74 0.98
N ILE A 149 19.76 11.36 2.09
CA ILE A 149 18.41 11.91 2.30
C ILE A 149 18.50 13.42 2.13
N THR A 150 17.57 13.95 1.34
CA THR A 150 17.39 15.37 1.11
C THR A 150 16.03 15.85 1.58
N ASP A 151 15.83 17.16 1.68
CA ASP A 151 14.52 17.76 1.97
C ASP A 151 13.47 17.45 0.89
N GLU A 152 13.88 17.12 -0.34
CA GLU A 152 12.97 16.64 -1.39
C GLU A 152 12.48 15.20 -1.18
N ASP A 153 13.20 14.40 -0.38
CA ASP A 153 12.78 13.03 -0.05
C ASP A 153 11.78 13.00 1.13
N LEU A 154 11.57 14.14 1.80
CA LEU A 154 10.68 14.27 2.96
C LEU A 154 9.28 14.74 2.53
N ASN A 155 8.30 13.82 2.56
CA ASN A 155 6.91 14.22 2.37
C ASN A 155 6.41 14.99 3.63
N PRO A 156 6.01 16.27 3.51
CA PRO A 156 5.66 17.09 4.66
C PRO A 156 4.41 16.57 5.41
N ASN A 157 3.44 15.98 4.71
CA ASN A 157 2.27 15.38 5.35
C ASN A 157 2.67 14.15 6.16
N LEU A 158 3.50 13.28 5.57
CA LEU A 158 4.01 12.10 6.26
C LEU A 158 4.75 12.50 7.53
N ILE A 159 5.70 13.43 7.44
CA ILE A 159 6.48 13.88 8.59
C ILE A 159 5.58 14.49 9.68
N ALA A 160 4.63 15.35 9.32
CA ALA A 160 3.69 15.93 10.27
C ALA A 160 2.81 14.85 10.95
N ASN A 161 2.38 13.84 10.19
CA ASN A 161 1.60 12.74 10.70
C ASN A 161 2.40 11.82 11.64
N LEU A 162 3.64 11.49 11.30
CA LEU A 162 4.52 10.70 12.15
C LEU A 162 4.85 11.46 13.45
N GLU A 163 5.12 12.76 13.37
CA GLU A 163 5.31 13.62 14.56
C GLU A 163 4.02 13.63 15.41
N TYR A 164 2.84 13.72 14.79
CA TYR A 164 1.57 13.66 15.52
C TYR A 164 1.36 12.30 16.20
N LEU A 165 1.68 11.19 15.53
CA LEU A 165 1.58 9.84 16.09
C LEU A 165 2.54 9.63 17.27
N SER A 166 3.73 10.21 17.21
CA SER A 166 4.73 10.15 18.30
C SER A 166 4.23 10.75 19.62
N SER A 167 3.22 11.63 19.55
CA SER A 167 2.58 12.21 20.75
C SER A 167 1.65 11.23 21.48
N THR A 168 1.32 10.09 20.87
CA THR A 168 0.45 9.05 21.45
C THR A 168 1.18 7.70 21.48
N PRO A 169 2.24 7.55 22.29
CA PRO A 169 3.00 6.31 22.40
C PRO A 169 2.12 5.14 22.87
N ILE A 170 2.41 3.93 22.38
CA ILE A 170 1.71 2.72 22.80
C ILE A 170 2.72 1.68 23.28
N ALA A 171 2.43 1.01 24.40
CA ALA A 171 3.26 -0.11 24.83
C ALA A 171 3.29 -1.22 23.75
N ALA A 172 4.44 -1.85 23.53
CA ALA A 172 4.64 -2.88 22.50
C ALA A 172 3.64 -4.06 22.57
N ASN A 173 3.12 -4.36 23.76
CA ASN A 173 2.15 -5.45 24.00
C ASN A 173 0.70 -4.98 24.08
N THR A 174 0.42 -3.73 23.70
CA THR A 174 -0.95 -3.19 23.62
C THR A 174 -1.77 -4.06 22.68
N LYS A 175 -2.95 -4.52 23.12
CA LYS A 175 -3.88 -5.30 22.30
C LYS A 175 -5.10 -4.47 21.90
N PRO A 176 -5.71 -4.72 20.73
CA PRO A 176 -6.97 -4.10 20.37
C PRO A 176 -8.07 -4.38 21.39
N ILE A 177 -8.73 -3.34 21.88
CA ILE A 177 -9.89 -3.44 22.77
C ILE A 177 -11.19 -3.20 22.00
N ALA A 178 -12.35 -3.28 22.68
CA ALA A 178 -13.66 -3.18 22.05
C ALA A 178 -13.85 -1.91 21.19
N VAL A 179 -13.32 -0.75 21.61
CA VAL A 179 -13.44 0.49 20.82
C VAL A 179 -12.70 0.41 19.49
N HIS A 180 -11.52 -0.23 19.45
CA HIS A 180 -10.75 -0.39 18.20
C HIS A 180 -11.48 -1.30 17.20
N HIS A 181 -12.14 -2.35 17.68
CA HIS A 181 -12.99 -3.20 16.84
C HIS A 181 -14.22 -2.46 16.31
N LYS A 182 -14.84 -1.57 17.11
CA LYS A 182 -15.93 -0.70 16.65
C LYS A 182 -15.46 0.27 15.56
N ILE A 183 -14.27 0.86 15.73
CA ILE A 183 -13.64 1.74 14.73
C ILE A 183 -13.41 0.98 13.42
N ALA A 184 -12.79 -0.20 13.47
CA ALA A 184 -12.57 -1.04 12.29
C ALA A 184 -13.90 -1.43 11.58
N LYS A 185 -14.94 -1.76 12.37
CA LYS A 185 -16.27 -2.06 11.83
C LYS A 185 -16.92 -0.83 11.18
N ALA A 186 -16.72 0.37 11.70
CA ALA A 186 -17.32 1.59 11.15
C ALA A 186 -16.82 1.92 9.73
N VAL A 187 -15.62 1.46 9.38
CA VAL A 187 -14.99 1.66 8.06
C VAL A 187 -15.02 0.42 7.17
N SER A 188 -15.70 -0.66 7.59
CA SER A 188 -15.71 -1.94 6.83
C SER A 188 -16.41 -1.84 5.47
N ASN A 189 -17.32 -0.88 5.33
CA ASN A 189 -18.13 -0.68 4.12
C ASN A 189 -17.72 0.55 3.32
N GLY A 190 -16.64 1.24 3.72
CA GLY A 190 -16.32 2.56 3.18
C GLY A 190 -15.35 3.32 4.07
N PRO A 191 -14.43 4.11 3.50
CA PRO A 191 -13.71 5.09 4.29
C PRO A 191 -14.68 6.10 4.89
N LYS A 192 -14.35 6.59 6.08
CA LYS A 192 -15.06 7.68 6.75
C LYS A 192 -14.06 8.70 7.27
N SER A 193 -14.48 9.95 7.42
CA SER A 193 -13.63 10.94 8.06
C SER A 193 -13.36 10.54 9.52
N LEU A 194 -12.20 10.93 10.05
CA LEU A 194 -11.84 10.70 11.44
C LEU A 194 -12.90 11.31 12.37
N LYS A 195 -13.38 12.52 12.04
CA LYS A 195 -14.45 13.20 12.76
C LYS A 195 -15.75 12.40 12.78
N ASP A 196 -16.21 11.89 11.63
CA ASP A 196 -17.45 11.10 11.57
C ASP A 196 -17.36 9.81 12.39
N ILE A 197 -16.17 9.20 12.47
CA ILE A 197 -15.93 8.03 13.32
C ILE A 197 -16.02 8.42 14.80
N CYS A 198 -15.36 9.49 15.21
CA CYS A 198 -15.46 10.03 16.56
C CYS A 198 -16.92 10.32 16.94
N ASP A 199 -17.65 11.03 16.08
CA ASP A 199 -19.04 11.44 16.33
C ASP A 199 -19.99 10.22 16.37
N SER A 200 -19.81 9.24 15.48
CA SER A 200 -20.71 8.07 15.40
C SER A 200 -20.45 7.02 16.49
N ILE A 201 -19.21 6.88 16.96
CA ILE A 201 -18.84 5.89 18.00
C ILE A 201 -18.82 6.52 19.40
N GLY A 202 -18.66 7.84 19.49
CA GLY A 202 -18.38 8.55 20.73
C GLY A 202 -16.96 8.30 21.25
N CYS A 203 -15.99 8.11 20.36
CA CYS A 203 -14.59 7.85 20.73
C CYS A 203 -13.70 9.08 20.53
N SER A 204 -12.56 9.13 21.24
CA SER A 204 -11.56 10.19 21.09
C SER A 204 -10.68 9.97 19.85
N VAL A 205 -10.07 11.05 19.35
CA VAL A 205 -9.03 10.99 18.32
C VAL A 205 -7.91 10.04 18.74
N SER A 206 -7.48 10.09 20.00
CA SER A 206 -6.46 9.18 20.54
C SER A 206 -6.84 7.71 20.38
N SER A 207 -8.13 7.35 20.50
CA SER A 207 -8.59 5.97 20.27
C SER A 207 -8.38 5.54 18.81
N ILE A 208 -8.51 6.46 17.86
CA ILE A 208 -8.25 6.22 16.44
C ILE A 208 -6.75 6.14 16.16
N LEU A 209 -5.93 6.99 16.78
CA LEU A 209 -4.46 6.92 16.68
C LEU A 209 -3.92 5.59 17.22
N VAL A 210 -4.43 5.12 18.36
CA VAL A 210 -4.09 3.79 18.89
C VAL A 210 -4.57 2.69 17.93
N ALA A 211 -5.78 2.79 17.39
CA ALA A 211 -6.26 1.82 16.40
C ALA A 211 -5.40 1.78 15.12
N LEU A 212 -4.88 2.93 14.68
CA LEU A 212 -3.96 3.03 13.54
C LEU A 212 -2.62 2.35 13.86
N GLN A 213 -2.01 2.66 15.01
CA GLN A 213 -0.74 2.05 15.43
C GLN A 213 -0.85 0.54 15.66
N LEU A 214 -2.01 0.06 16.11
CA LEU A 214 -2.32 -1.38 16.23
C LEU A 214 -2.65 -2.04 14.87
N GLY A 215 -2.64 -1.30 13.77
CA GLY A 215 -2.99 -1.80 12.44
C GLY A 215 -4.46 -2.22 12.28
N CYS A 216 -5.36 -1.79 13.18
CA CYS A 216 -6.80 -2.09 13.11
C CYS A 216 -7.49 -1.35 11.97
N VAL A 217 -6.95 -0.17 11.62
CA VAL A 217 -7.37 0.68 10.52
C VAL A 217 -6.14 1.28 9.85
N HIS A 218 -6.33 2.00 8.75
CA HIS A 218 -5.26 2.61 8.00
C HIS A 218 -5.63 4.02 7.53
N ILE A 219 -4.63 4.88 7.39
CA ILE A 219 -4.74 6.22 6.80
C ILE A 219 -3.58 6.35 5.81
N ASP A 220 -3.83 6.97 4.66
CA ASP A 220 -2.78 7.31 3.70
C ASP A 220 -1.99 8.52 4.21
N LEU A 221 -1.00 8.26 5.08
CA LEU A 221 -0.25 9.30 5.79
C LEU A 221 0.55 10.24 4.86
N GLU A 222 0.73 9.87 3.59
CA GLU A 222 1.42 10.70 2.60
C GLU A 222 0.49 11.73 1.95
N ASN A 223 -0.81 11.44 1.87
CA ASN A 223 -1.80 12.24 1.16
C ASN A 223 -2.87 12.86 2.06
N GLU A 224 -2.99 12.39 3.30
CA GLU A 224 -3.95 12.84 4.32
C GLU A 224 -3.20 13.54 5.47
N LEU A 225 -3.88 14.35 6.29
CA LEU A 225 -3.25 15.03 7.43
C LEU A 225 -4.08 14.85 8.70
N LEU A 226 -3.56 14.09 9.67
CA LEU A 226 -4.22 13.76 10.95
C LEU A 226 -4.71 14.99 11.72
N ALA A 227 -4.04 16.14 11.56
CA ALA A 227 -4.43 17.42 12.14
C ALA A 227 -5.74 18.01 11.55
N ARG A 228 -6.33 17.37 10.53
CA ARG A 228 -7.62 17.72 9.90
C ARG A 228 -8.61 16.56 10.01
N PRO A 229 -9.21 16.32 11.21
CA PRO A 229 -10.14 15.21 11.42
C PRO A 229 -11.35 15.18 10.49
N ASP A 230 -11.79 16.35 10.04
CA ASP A 230 -12.90 16.58 9.11
C ASP A 230 -12.61 16.03 7.71
N LEU A 231 -11.35 16.05 7.28
CA LEU A 231 -10.94 15.63 5.94
C LEU A 231 -10.26 14.27 5.93
N THR A 232 -9.64 13.87 7.04
CA THR A 232 -8.81 12.67 7.11
C THR A 232 -9.65 11.40 6.99
N ARG A 233 -9.50 10.68 5.89
CA ARG A 233 -10.17 9.41 5.64
C ARG A 233 -9.46 8.26 6.35
N VAL A 234 -10.24 7.49 7.09
CA VAL A 234 -9.82 6.26 7.74
C VAL A 234 -10.37 5.08 6.94
N PHE A 235 -9.49 4.14 6.62
CA PHE A 235 -9.75 2.96 5.80
C PHE A 235 -9.65 1.68 6.65
N ALA A 236 -10.37 0.64 6.25
CA ALA A 236 -10.28 -0.66 6.92
C ALA A 236 -8.90 -1.34 6.78
N SER A 237 -8.13 -1.02 5.73
CA SER A 237 -6.77 -1.52 5.55
C SER A 237 -5.98 -0.70 4.54
N ARG A 238 -4.65 -0.88 4.55
CA ARG A 238 -3.74 -0.29 3.55
C ARG A 238 -4.11 -0.60 2.11
N TYR A 239 -4.62 -1.80 1.85
CA TYR A 239 -4.97 -2.18 0.48
C TYR A 239 -6.26 -1.52 0.01
N VAL A 240 -7.19 -1.24 0.93
CA VAL A 240 -8.38 -0.45 0.63
C VAL A 240 -7.98 1.00 0.34
N ALA A 241 -7.15 1.62 1.17
CA ALA A 241 -6.63 2.96 0.91
C ALA A 241 -5.89 3.05 -0.44
N MET A 242 -4.98 2.10 -0.70
CA MET A 242 -4.26 2.04 -1.98
C MET A 242 -5.19 1.81 -3.16
N ALA A 243 -6.22 0.97 -3.03
CA ALA A 243 -7.22 0.77 -4.08
C ALA A 243 -8.00 2.06 -4.37
N TYR A 244 -8.41 2.79 -3.33
CA TYR A 244 -9.03 4.11 -3.47
C TYR A 244 -8.08 5.09 -4.17
N GLY A 245 -6.86 5.25 -3.67
CA GLY A 245 -5.85 6.12 -4.27
C GLY A 245 -5.59 5.78 -5.74
N LEU A 246 -5.41 4.50 -6.08
CA LEU A 246 -5.24 4.08 -7.47
C LEU A 246 -6.47 4.34 -8.34
N SER A 247 -7.67 4.09 -7.80
CA SER A 247 -8.96 4.31 -8.46
C SER A 247 -9.34 5.79 -8.61
N GLU A 248 -8.73 6.66 -7.82
CA GLU A 248 -8.89 8.11 -7.89
C GLU A 248 -7.80 8.73 -8.78
N MET A 249 -6.56 8.20 -8.76
CA MET A 249 -5.46 8.59 -9.66
C MET A 249 -5.74 8.25 -11.12
N THR A 250 -6.62 7.30 -11.42
CA THR A 250 -7.14 7.03 -12.78
C THR A 250 -8.02 8.14 -13.32
N ARG A 251 -8.36 9.14 -12.51
CA ARG A 251 -8.97 10.39 -12.97
C ARG A 251 -7.89 11.22 -13.66
N ILE A 252 -7.34 10.72 -14.77
CA ILE A 252 -6.75 11.58 -15.77
C ILE A 252 -7.91 12.45 -16.26
N PRO A 253 -7.82 13.79 -16.21
CA PRO A 253 -8.72 14.62 -16.99
C PRO A 253 -8.54 14.15 -18.42
N ILE A 254 -9.58 13.55 -18.99
CA ILE A 254 -9.66 13.10 -20.39
C ILE A 254 -8.74 14.01 -21.19
N LYS A 255 -7.70 13.45 -21.83
CA LYS A 255 -6.80 14.24 -22.68
C LYS A 255 -7.68 15.10 -23.59
N GLY A 256 -7.71 16.41 -23.30
CA GLY A 256 -8.72 17.35 -23.78
C GLY A 256 -9.70 17.81 -22.69
N ALA A 257 -9.20 18.48 -21.64
CA ALA A 257 -9.97 19.03 -20.52
C ALA A 257 -10.83 17.99 -19.78
N ALA A 258 -10.96 18.11 -18.46
CA ALA A 258 -12.18 17.56 -17.87
C ALA A 258 -13.35 18.22 -18.63
N SER A 259 -14.21 17.44 -19.28
CA SER A 259 -15.40 18.01 -19.92
C SER A 259 -16.29 18.52 -18.78
N ILE A 260 -16.05 19.75 -18.36
CA ILE A 260 -16.91 20.47 -17.45
C ILE A 260 -18.23 20.63 -18.21
N ALA A 261 -19.28 20.05 -17.66
CA ALA A 261 -20.63 20.14 -18.20
C ALA A 261 -21.45 21.13 -17.37
N GLU A 262 -22.49 21.69 -17.98
CA GLU A 262 -23.49 22.44 -17.25
C GLU A 262 -24.13 21.54 -16.18
N GLY A 263 -24.31 22.08 -14.98
CA GLY A 263 -24.76 21.36 -13.78
C GLY A 263 -23.66 20.68 -12.96
N ASP A 264 -22.41 20.60 -13.44
CA ASP A 264 -21.30 20.10 -12.61
C ASP A 264 -21.07 21.00 -11.39
N LYS A 265 -20.68 20.42 -10.25
CA LYS A 265 -20.30 21.17 -9.04
C LYS A 265 -18.77 21.23 -8.90
N LEU A 266 -18.27 22.34 -8.41
CA LEU A 266 -16.84 22.62 -8.20
C LEU A 266 -16.63 22.98 -6.73
N ASP A 267 -15.68 22.34 -6.07
CA ASP A 267 -15.20 22.73 -4.75
C ASP A 267 -13.90 23.50 -4.91
N TRP A 268 -13.90 24.76 -4.46
CA TRP A 268 -12.72 25.58 -4.37
C TRP A 268 -12.55 26.03 -2.93
N ASP A 269 -11.62 25.37 -2.22
CA ASP A 269 -11.28 25.67 -0.82
C ASP A 269 -12.51 25.66 0.11
N GLY A 270 -13.40 24.68 -0.07
CA GLY A 270 -14.65 24.53 0.70
C GLY A 270 -15.79 25.43 0.21
N ILE A 271 -15.57 26.22 -0.84
CA ILE A 271 -16.62 27.04 -1.48
C ILE A 271 -17.13 26.31 -2.71
N TYR A 272 -18.41 25.92 -2.66
CA TYR A 272 -19.06 25.22 -3.75
C TYR A 272 -19.60 26.18 -4.82
N PHE A 273 -19.34 25.83 -6.08
CA PHE A 273 -19.89 26.48 -7.26
C PHE A 273 -20.60 25.47 -8.14
N GLU A 274 -21.68 25.89 -8.80
CA GLU A 274 -22.37 25.14 -9.85
C GLU A 274 -22.04 25.77 -11.21
N VAL A 275 -21.75 24.92 -12.20
CA VAL A 275 -21.52 25.36 -13.58
C VAL A 275 -22.87 25.63 -14.23
N LYS A 276 -23.14 26.89 -14.58
CA LYS A 276 -24.37 27.30 -15.27
C LYS A 276 -24.24 27.36 -16.78
N GLU A 277 -23.05 27.61 -17.31
CA GLU A 277 -22.85 27.59 -18.76
C GLU A 277 -21.40 27.25 -19.12
N VAL A 278 -21.23 26.55 -20.23
CA VAL A 278 -19.94 26.04 -20.70
C VAL A 278 -19.65 26.57 -22.11
N GLY A 279 -18.90 27.67 -22.19
CA GLY A 279 -18.42 28.24 -23.44
C GLY A 279 -17.12 27.60 -23.94
N LYS A 280 -16.74 27.89 -25.19
CA LYS A 280 -15.48 27.40 -25.78
C LYS A 280 -14.24 27.90 -25.03
N THR A 281 -14.25 29.17 -24.61
CA THR A 281 -13.14 29.84 -23.92
C THR A 281 -13.41 30.15 -22.46
N LYS A 282 -14.69 30.22 -22.05
CA LYS A 282 -15.12 30.65 -20.71
C LYS A 282 -16.12 29.68 -20.08
N LEU A 283 -16.22 29.71 -18.76
CA LEU A 283 -17.18 28.98 -17.94
C LEU A 283 -17.94 29.98 -17.08
N MET A 284 -19.25 29.78 -16.92
CA MET A 284 -20.09 30.58 -16.03
C MET A 284 -20.41 29.77 -14.78
N LEU A 285 -19.97 30.26 -13.62
CA LEU A 285 -20.11 29.59 -12.33
C LEU A 285 -20.98 30.40 -11.39
N GLN A 286 -21.87 29.74 -10.66
CA GLN A 286 -22.68 30.35 -9.62
C GLN A 286 -22.33 29.72 -8.28
N LYS A 287 -22.15 30.52 -7.22
CA LYS A 287 -21.94 29.96 -5.89
C LYS A 287 -23.20 29.19 -5.45
N ASP A 288 -23.01 27.96 -4.99
CA ASP A 288 -24.09 27.05 -4.58
C ASP A 288 -24.95 27.71 -3.48
N GLY A 289 -26.27 27.66 -3.63
CA GLY A 289 -27.23 28.31 -2.73
C GLY A 289 -27.38 29.84 -2.85
N SER A 290 -26.76 30.50 -3.82
CA SER A 290 -26.93 31.95 -4.07
C SER A 290 -27.75 32.23 -5.34
N THR A 291 -28.64 33.22 -5.34
CA THR A 291 -29.62 33.44 -6.43
C THR A 291 -29.22 34.45 -7.51
N GLY A 292 -28.04 35.10 -7.46
CA GLY A 292 -27.88 36.29 -8.32
C GLY A 292 -26.50 36.67 -8.86
N LYS A 293 -25.41 35.96 -8.56
CA LYS A 293 -24.09 36.31 -9.14
C LYS A 293 -23.43 35.13 -9.81
N ILE A 294 -23.49 35.16 -11.14
CA ILE A 294 -22.71 34.31 -12.03
C ILE A 294 -21.34 34.97 -12.22
N ARG A 295 -20.28 34.18 -12.10
CA ARG A 295 -18.89 34.59 -12.34
C ARG A 295 -18.36 33.90 -13.59
N GLU A 296 -17.69 34.65 -14.45
CA GLU A 296 -16.98 34.11 -15.59
C GLU A 296 -15.57 33.69 -15.22
N PHE A 297 -15.15 32.51 -15.68
CA PHE A 297 -13.79 31.98 -15.51
C PHE A 297 -13.22 31.55 -16.85
N GLU A 298 -11.93 31.82 -17.08
CA GLU A 298 -11.26 31.32 -18.28
C GLU A 298 -11.05 29.80 -18.19
N ARG A 299 -11.34 29.10 -19.29
CA ARG A 299 -11.14 27.64 -19.37
C ARG A 299 -9.68 27.25 -19.16
N LYS A 300 -8.74 28.10 -19.60
CA LYS A 300 -7.29 27.85 -19.44
C LYS A 300 -6.89 27.87 -17.97
N GLU A 301 -7.37 28.85 -17.20
CA GLU A 301 -7.13 28.95 -15.77
C GLU A 301 -7.78 27.80 -15.01
N MET A 302 -9.03 27.47 -15.33
CA MET A 302 -9.73 26.34 -14.73
C MET A 302 -8.98 25.01 -14.94
N ASN A 303 -8.46 24.78 -16.14
CA ASN A 303 -7.66 23.59 -16.43
C ASN A 303 -6.36 23.56 -15.61
N THR A 304 -5.70 24.70 -15.41
CA THR A 304 -4.51 24.83 -14.57
C THR A 304 -4.84 24.50 -13.11
N LEU A 305 -5.91 25.07 -12.58
CA LEU A 305 -6.34 24.86 -11.18
C LEU A 305 -6.77 23.41 -10.92
N LEU A 306 -7.45 22.77 -11.88
CA LEU A 306 -7.76 21.34 -11.82
C LEU A 306 -6.48 20.48 -11.88
N ALA A 307 -5.51 20.83 -12.73
CA ALA A 307 -4.24 20.11 -12.84
C ALA A 307 -3.39 20.22 -11.56
N GLN A 308 -3.46 21.38 -10.89
CA GLN A 308 -2.79 21.65 -9.61
C GLN A 308 -3.56 21.11 -8.40
N ARG A 309 -4.74 20.51 -8.61
CA ARG A 309 -5.66 20.05 -7.55
C ARG A 309 -6.13 21.14 -6.57
N SER A 310 -6.06 22.40 -6.98
CA SER A 310 -6.56 23.54 -6.19
C SER A 310 -8.09 23.66 -6.27
N ILE A 311 -8.72 22.99 -7.24
CA ILE A 311 -10.17 22.88 -7.41
C ILE A 311 -10.52 21.41 -7.62
N VAL A 312 -11.61 20.95 -7.01
CA VAL A 312 -12.13 19.57 -7.16
C VAL A 312 -13.45 19.62 -7.93
N LEU A 313 -13.54 18.87 -9.04
CA LEU A 313 -14.76 18.75 -9.85
C LEU A 313 -15.62 17.57 -9.39
N HIS A 314 -16.86 17.85 -9.02
CA HIS A 314 -17.91 16.89 -8.67
C HIS A 314 -18.92 16.80 -9.83
N LYS A 315 -18.86 15.71 -10.61
CA LYS A 315 -19.73 15.51 -11.78
C LYS A 315 -21.12 15.01 -11.38
N LEU A 316 -22.18 15.55 -11.98
CA LEU A 316 -23.55 15.07 -11.81
C LEU A 316 -24.00 14.16 -12.97
N SER A 317 -24.56 13.01 -12.60
CA SER A 317 -25.28 12.00 -13.41
C SER A 317 -24.45 10.98 -14.25
N ASN A 318 -24.85 9.70 -14.17
CA ASN A 318 -24.24 8.44 -14.67
C ASN A 318 -22.87 7.98 -14.11
N LYS A 319 -22.00 8.86 -13.63
CA LYS A 319 -20.71 8.45 -13.03
C LYS A 319 -20.80 8.01 -11.57
N GLN A 320 -21.75 8.55 -10.80
CA GLN A 320 -21.89 8.27 -9.37
C GLN A 320 -22.21 6.78 -9.10
N GLU A 321 -23.13 6.20 -9.87
CA GLU A 321 -23.51 4.78 -9.73
C GLU A 321 -22.36 3.83 -10.08
N THR A 322 -21.57 4.17 -11.10
CA THR A 322 -20.39 3.39 -11.49
C THR A 322 -19.30 3.50 -10.42
N ASP A 323 -19.05 4.70 -9.89
CA ASP A 323 -18.09 4.92 -8.80
C ASP A 323 -18.52 4.19 -7.52
N ASP A 324 -19.81 4.22 -7.16
CA ASP A 324 -20.31 3.52 -5.98
C ASP A 324 -20.27 1.99 -6.17
N THR A 325 -20.50 1.50 -7.40
CA THR A 325 -20.30 0.09 -7.73
C THR A 325 -18.83 -0.33 -7.60
N ILE A 326 -17.88 0.48 -8.08
CA ILE A 326 -16.44 0.22 -7.95
C ILE A 326 -16.02 0.21 -6.48
N LYS A 327 -16.48 1.19 -5.69
CA LYS A 327 -16.23 1.22 -4.24
C LYS A 327 -16.77 -0.03 -3.56
N GLN A 328 -17.99 -0.46 -3.90
CA GLN A 328 -18.56 -1.71 -3.36
C GLN A 328 -17.72 -2.94 -3.75
N LEU A 329 -17.20 -3.01 -4.98
CA LEU A 329 -16.31 -4.08 -5.41
C LEU A 329 -15.01 -4.10 -4.60
N ILE A 330 -14.43 -2.94 -4.32
CA ILE A 330 -13.23 -2.81 -3.48
C ILE A 330 -13.48 -3.36 -2.07
N HIS A 331 -14.60 -3.00 -1.44
CA HIS A 331 -14.92 -3.44 -0.07
C HIS A 331 -15.32 -4.91 0.03
N LYS A 332 -15.94 -5.46 -1.01
CA LYS A 332 -16.30 -6.89 -1.07
C LYS A 332 -15.11 -7.78 -1.46
N ALA A 333 -14.03 -7.21 -2.01
CA ALA A 333 -12.88 -8.00 -2.46
C ALA A 333 -12.12 -8.62 -1.27
N PRO A 334 -11.77 -9.92 -1.32
CA PRO A 334 -10.94 -10.53 -0.29
C PRO A 334 -9.58 -9.82 -0.16
N PRO A 335 -9.01 -9.67 1.05
CA PRO A 335 -7.76 -8.95 1.27
C PRO A 335 -6.61 -9.41 0.36
N LYS A 336 -6.50 -10.73 0.11
CA LYS A 336 -5.48 -11.31 -0.78
C LYS A 336 -5.68 -10.92 -2.24
N THR A 337 -6.93 -10.78 -2.70
CA THR A 337 -7.26 -10.31 -4.04
C THR A 337 -6.91 -8.84 -4.18
N LEU A 338 -7.30 -8.02 -3.19
CA LEU A 338 -7.03 -6.60 -3.18
C LEU A 338 -5.52 -6.31 -3.16
N ALA A 339 -4.76 -7.00 -2.31
CA ALA A 339 -3.31 -6.91 -2.26
C ALA A 339 -2.65 -7.22 -3.62
N LYS A 340 -3.07 -8.31 -4.27
CA LYS A 340 -2.58 -8.69 -5.61
C LYS A 340 -2.96 -7.65 -6.68
N ALA A 341 -4.18 -7.11 -6.61
CA ALA A 341 -4.66 -6.10 -7.55
C ALA A 341 -3.83 -4.82 -7.42
N CYS A 342 -3.66 -4.32 -6.20
CA CYS A 342 -2.85 -3.15 -5.88
C CYS A 342 -1.39 -3.33 -6.31
N TYR A 343 -0.77 -4.49 -6.04
CA TYR A 343 0.60 -4.80 -6.49
C TYR A 343 0.75 -4.71 -8.01
N LYS A 344 -0.16 -5.37 -8.75
CA LYS A 344 -0.10 -5.40 -10.22
C LYS A 344 -0.27 -4.02 -10.83
N LEU A 345 -1.28 -3.27 -10.38
CA LEU A 345 -1.51 -1.92 -10.91
C LEU A 345 -0.41 -0.95 -10.45
N GLY A 346 0.11 -1.09 -9.23
CA GLY A 346 1.27 -0.34 -8.73
C GLY A 346 2.52 -0.56 -9.60
N CYS A 347 2.78 -1.79 -10.04
CA CYS A 347 3.85 -2.08 -11.00
C CYS A 347 3.57 -1.45 -12.37
N VAL A 348 2.35 -1.54 -12.88
CA VAL A 348 1.94 -0.91 -14.15
C VAL A 348 2.14 0.60 -14.14
N LYS A 349 1.78 1.27 -13.04
CA LYS A 349 1.91 2.71 -12.84
C LYS A 349 3.32 3.14 -12.40
N LYS A 350 4.25 2.20 -12.23
CA LYS A 350 5.61 2.44 -11.72
C LYS A 350 5.67 3.07 -10.32
N ILE A 351 4.60 2.93 -9.55
CA ILE A 351 4.56 3.34 -8.14
C ILE A 351 5.34 2.32 -7.30
N GLN A 352 5.30 1.06 -7.70
CA GLN A 352 5.98 -0.03 -7.00
C GLN A 352 6.97 -0.75 -7.94
N LYS A 353 8.14 -1.12 -7.40
CA LYS A 353 9.09 -1.98 -8.10
C LYS A 353 8.60 -3.45 -8.07
N PRO A 354 8.73 -4.20 -9.18
CA PRO A 354 8.37 -5.61 -9.21
C PRO A 354 9.27 -6.41 -8.26
N LYS A 355 8.67 -7.22 -7.38
CA LYS A 355 9.41 -7.96 -6.34
C LYS A 355 10.26 -9.11 -6.88
N ASN A 356 9.80 -9.77 -7.95
CA ASN A 356 10.40 -11.02 -8.46
C ASN A 356 10.91 -10.86 -9.91
N GLU A 357 11.45 -9.69 -10.26
CA GLU A 357 11.89 -9.41 -11.64
C GLU A 357 10.84 -9.82 -12.69
N GLU A 358 9.58 -9.48 -12.41
CA GLU A 358 8.45 -9.86 -13.27
C GLU A 358 8.77 -9.59 -14.73
N SER A 359 8.65 -10.62 -15.58
CA SER A 359 9.08 -10.50 -16.97
C SER A 359 8.41 -9.32 -17.67
N THR A 360 9.11 -8.70 -18.62
CA THR A 360 8.56 -7.61 -19.44
C THR A 360 7.20 -7.98 -20.05
N ARG A 361 7.03 -9.25 -20.45
CA ARG A 361 5.78 -9.80 -20.97
C ARG A 361 4.66 -9.81 -19.93
N THR A 362 4.96 -10.13 -18.67
CA THR A 362 4.00 -10.10 -17.57
C THR A 362 3.51 -8.66 -17.32
N ILE A 363 4.43 -7.69 -17.25
CA ILE A 363 4.09 -6.28 -17.04
C ILE A 363 3.27 -5.76 -18.22
N GLN A 364 3.65 -6.08 -19.46
CA GLN A 364 2.87 -5.71 -20.66
C GLN A 364 1.45 -6.31 -20.63
N ARG A 365 1.30 -7.57 -20.19
CA ARG A 365 -0.03 -8.18 -20.01
C ARG A 365 -0.87 -7.42 -18.99
N TRP A 366 -0.29 -6.99 -17.87
CA TRP A 366 -1.00 -6.17 -16.88
C TRP A 366 -1.35 -4.80 -17.43
N GLN A 367 -0.47 -4.15 -18.20
CA GLN A 367 -0.78 -2.89 -18.89
C GLN A 367 -1.98 -3.04 -19.85
N GLN A 368 -2.03 -4.13 -20.62
CA GLN A 368 -3.18 -4.42 -21.48
C GLN A 368 -4.46 -4.66 -20.67
N LYS A 369 -4.37 -5.36 -19.53
CA LYS A 369 -5.50 -5.58 -18.63
C LYS A 369 -6.01 -4.26 -18.04
N ALA A 370 -5.12 -3.37 -17.62
CA ALA A 370 -5.44 -2.04 -17.13
C ALA A 370 -6.20 -1.21 -18.19
N LYS A 371 -5.65 -1.13 -19.42
CA LYS A 371 -6.29 -0.45 -20.56
C LYS A 371 -7.67 -1.03 -20.90
N ARG A 372 -7.82 -2.36 -20.83
CA ARG A 372 -9.11 -3.02 -21.06
C ARG A 372 -10.11 -2.67 -19.96
N SER A 373 -9.67 -2.66 -18.70
CA SER A 373 -10.50 -2.30 -17.55
C SER A 373 -10.99 -0.86 -17.67
N GLU A 374 -10.10 0.05 -18.03
CA GLU A 374 -10.41 1.45 -18.28
C GLU A 374 -11.48 1.61 -19.38
N ARG A 375 -11.35 0.90 -20.50
CA ARG A 375 -12.34 0.94 -21.59
C ARG A 375 -13.71 0.41 -21.21
N LEU A 376 -13.78 -0.62 -20.36
CA LEU A 376 -15.03 -1.29 -20.00
C LEU A 376 -15.75 -0.63 -18.83
N PHE A 377 -14.99 -0.08 -17.87
CA PHE A 377 -15.52 0.38 -16.58
C PHE A 377 -15.19 1.84 -16.27
N GLY A 378 -14.49 2.55 -17.17
CA GLY A 378 -13.96 3.90 -16.89
C GLY A 378 -12.88 3.91 -15.81
N ASN A 379 -12.36 2.74 -15.42
CA ASN A 379 -11.43 2.57 -14.31
C ASN A 379 -10.47 1.40 -14.57
N ASP A 380 -9.17 1.64 -14.46
CA ASP A 380 -8.12 0.66 -14.79
C ASP A 380 -7.92 -0.45 -13.74
N PHE A 381 -8.58 -0.35 -12.57
CA PHE A 381 -8.41 -1.24 -11.43
C PHE A 381 -9.43 -2.40 -11.41
N VAL A 382 -10.64 -2.20 -11.92
CA VAL A 382 -11.78 -3.14 -11.79
C VAL A 382 -11.43 -4.56 -12.24
N LEU A 383 -10.84 -4.74 -13.42
CA LEU A 383 -10.49 -6.09 -13.88
C LEU A 383 -9.42 -6.77 -13.01
N PHE A 384 -8.63 -6.03 -12.22
CA PHE A 384 -7.69 -6.64 -11.29
C PHE A 384 -8.36 -7.20 -10.03
N LEU A 385 -9.59 -6.77 -9.73
CA LEU A 385 -10.43 -7.30 -8.66
C LEU A 385 -11.12 -8.61 -9.04
N GLU A 386 -11.15 -8.96 -10.32
CA GLU A 386 -11.59 -10.28 -10.75
C GLU A 386 -10.75 -11.33 -10.00
N PRO A 387 -11.38 -12.31 -9.33
CA PRO A 387 -10.63 -13.40 -8.76
C PRO A 387 -9.78 -14.00 -9.87
N THR A 388 -8.46 -13.97 -9.71
CA THR A 388 -7.62 -14.95 -10.39
C THR A 388 -8.16 -16.28 -9.93
N PHE A 389 -8.97 -16.93 -10.77
CA PHE A 389 -9.27 -18.34 -10.67
C PHE A 389 -7.93 -19.07 -10.75
N GLN A 390 -7.21 -19.12 -9.64
CA GLN A 390 -6.14 -20.08 -9.44
C GLN A 390 -6.85 -21.42 -9.36
N GLY A 391 -6.86 -22.13 -10.49
CA GLY A 391 -7.26 -23.51 -10.68
C GLY A 391 -8.06 -24.14 -9.55
N ASP A 392 -9.35 -23.82 -9.45
CA ASP A 392 -10.27 -24.82 -8.94
C ASP A 392 -10.63 -25.71 -10.13
N HIS A 393 -9.92 -26.83 -10.26
CA HIS A 393 -10.14 -27.82 -11.31
C HIS A 393 -11.59 -28.38 -11.32
N ARG A 394 -12.40 -28.05 -10.31
CA ARG A 394 -13.82 -28.41 -10.20
C ARG A 394 -14.76 -27.62 -11.09
N LYS A 395 -14.36 -26.45 -11.62
CA LYS A 395 -15.22 -25.61 -12.47
C LYS A 395 -14.92 -25.73 -13.97
N ARG A 396 -14.49 -26.92 -14.42
CA ARG A 396 -14.37 -27.22 -15.86
C ARG A 396 -15.62 -27.88 -16.45
N LEU A 397 -16.59 -28.23 -15.63
CA LEU A 397 -17.84 -28.85 -16.07
C LEU A 397 -18.94 -27.80 -16.07
N CYS A 398 -19.66 -27.68 -17.19
CA CYS A 398 -20.85 -26.85 -17.24
C CYS A 398 -21.92 -27.41 -16.30
N ILE A 399 -22.81 -26.55 -15.83
CA ILE A 399 -23.73 -26.88 -14.73
C ILE A 399 -24.66 -28.03 -15.13
N GLU A 400 -25.00 -28.11 -16.42
CA GLU A 400 -25.82 -29.18 -16.98
C GLU A 400 -25.14 -30.56 -16.88
N VAL A 401 -23.81 -30.64 -17.01
CA VAL A 401 -23.07 -31.90 -16.86
C VAL A 401 -22.95 -32.29 -15.39
N TYR A 402 -22.82 -31.31 -14.50
CA TYR A 402 -22.74 -31.57 -13.07
C TYR A 402 -24.06 -32.13 -12.52
N ASP A 403 -25.20 -31.57 -12.95
CA ASP A 403 -26.52 -32.03 -12.52
C ASP A 403 -26.81 -33.44 -13.05
N ALA A 404 -26.49 -33.73 -14.31
CA ALA A 404 -26.59 -35.08 -14.88
C ALA A 404 -25.69 -36.11 -14.16
N MET A 405 -24.48 -35.71 -13.76
CA MET A 405 -23.58 -36.56 -12.96
C MET A 405 -24.17 -36.88 -11.59
N LYS A 406 -24.79 -35.88 -10.95
CA LYS A 406 -25.36 -36.03 -9.62
C LYS A 406 -26.59 -36.94 -9.64
N GLU A 407 -27.46 -36.78 -10.64
CA GLU A 407 -28.63 -37.63 -10.85
C GLU A 407 -28.22 -39.11 -10.99
N VAL A 408 -27.24 -39.42 -11.84
CA VAL A 408 -26.74 -40.81 -12.00
C VAL A 408 -26.06 -41.34 -10.74
N MET A 409 -25.38 -40.48 -9.99
CA MET A 409 -24.77 -40.88 -8.72
C MET A 409 -25.82 -41.24 -7.66
N ASP A 410 -26.84 -40.40 -7.51
CA ASP A 410 -27.85 -40.53 -6.45
C ASP A 410 -28.89 -41.60 -6.78
N GLU A 411 -29.31 -41.71 -8.04
CA GLU A 411 -30.38 -42.61 -8.48
C GLU A 411 -29.90 -43.98 -8.98
N PHE A 412 -28.63 -44.11 -9.37
CA PHE A 412 -28.10 -45.37 -9.90
C PHE A 412 -26.95 -45.93 -9.04
N TYR A 413 -25.90 -45.13 -8.79
CA TYR A 413 -24.68 -45.64 -8.15
C TYR A 413 -24.78 -45.82 -6.62
N LEU A 414 -25.49 -44.92 -5.93
CA LEU A 414 -25.64 -44.95 -4.46
C LEU A 414 -26.86 -45.76 -3.97
N THR A 415 -27.52 -46.49 -4.87
CA THR A 415 -28.66 -47.34 -4.53
C THR A 415 -28.25 -48.68 -3.91
N LYS A 416 -29.20 -49.36 -3.26
CA LYS A 416 -28.97 -50.65 -2.54
C LYS A 416 -28.49 -51.80 -3.44
N GLN A 417 -28.56 -51.67 -4.77
CA GLN A 417 -28.10 -52.71 -5.71
C GLN A 417 -26.61 -52.56 -6.09
N ALA A 418 -25.92 -51.50 -5.64
CA ALA A 418 -24.48 -51.27 -5.76
C ALA A 418 -23.87 -51.65 -7.13
N PRO A 419 -24.29 -51.03 -8.23
CA PRO A 419 -23.75 -51.30 -9.55
C PRO A 419 -22.25 -50.97 -9.63
N THR A 420 -21.54 -51.65 -10.53
CA THR A 420 -20.11 -51.42 -10.74
C THR A 420 -19.86 -50.03 -11.35
N LEU A 421 -18.68 -49.46 -11.10
CA LEU A 421 -18.30 -48.13 -11.60
C LEU A 421 -18.43 -48.03 -13.13
N ALA A 422 -18.14 -49.12 -13.85
CA ALA A 422 -18.26 -49.22 -15.29
C ALA A 422 -19.72 -49.27 -15.79
N GLN A 423 -20.67 -49.70 -14.96
CA GLN A 423 -22.10 -49.65 -15.28
C GLN A 423 -22.64 -48.24 -15.06
N ALA A 424 -22.32 -47.59 -13.94
CA ALA A 424 -22.69 -46.19 -13.69
C ALA A 424 -22.11 -45.24 -14.75
N HIS A 425 -20.88 -45.50 -15.21
CA HIS A 425 -20.24 -44.67 -16.25
C HIS A 425 -20.93 -44.82 -17.61
N ARG A 426 -21.41 -46.01 -17.95
CA ARG A 426 -22.19 -46.23 -19.18
C ARG A 426 -23.53 -45.50 -19.14
N GLU A 427 -24.19 -45.51 -17.99
CA GLU A 427 -25.47 -44.81 -17.80
C GLU A 427 -25.30 -43.29 -17.88
N GLN A 428 -24.25 -42.76 -17.25
CA GLN A 428 -23.91 -41.35 -17.37
C GLN A 428 -23.63 -40.93 -18.82
N VAL A 429 -22.92 -41.76 -19.58
CA VAL A 429 -22.67 -41.48 -21.00
C VAL A 429 -23.98 -41.50 -21.79
N ALA A 430 -24.92 -42.39 -21.49
CA ALA A 430 -26.23 -42.44 -22.14
C ALA A 430 -27.07 -41.17 -21.84
N VAL A 431 -27.09 -40.71 -20.58
CA VAL A 431 -27.77 -39.46 -20.18
C VAL A 431 -27.15 -38.25 -20.85
N LEU A 432 -25.81 -38.17 -20.91
CA LEU A 432 -25.12 -37.04 -21.54
C LEU A 432 -25.32 -37.00 -23.06
N ILE A 433 -25.47 -38.16 -23.71
CA ILE A 433 -25.83 -38.26 -25.14
C ILE A 433 -27.26 -37.81 -25.39
N SER A 434 -28.22 -38.16 -24.52
CA SER A 434 -29.64 -37.81 -24.69
C SER A 434 -29.87 -36.29 -24.61
N ILE A 435 -29.05 -35.57 -23.84
CA ILE A 435 -29.05 -34.10 -23.76
C ILE A 435 -28.11 -33.42 -24.76
N ARG A 436 -27.64 -34.16 -25.80
CA ARG A 436 -26.80 -33.67 -26.92
C ARG A 436 -25.45 -33.06 -26.52
N ILE A 437 -24.83 -33.54 -25.44
CA ILE A 437 -23.47 -33.11 -25.06
C ILE A 437 -22.42 -33.99 -25.75
N THR A 438 -21.50 -33.35 -26.47
CA THR A 438 -20.48 -34.05 -27.28
C THR A 438 -19.36 -34.67 -26.45
N TRP A 439 -18.80 -35.78 -26.94
CA TRP A 439 -17.78 -36.62 -26.31
C TRP A 439 -16.54 -35.87 -25.75
N ALA A 440 -16.16 -34.73 -26.34
CA ALA A 440 -15.02 -33.92 -25.88
C ALA A 440 -15.21 -33.28 -24.49
N SER A 441 -16.41 -33.35 -23.92
CA SER A 441 -16.80 -32.70 -22.65
C SER A 441 -17.23 -33.68 -21.55
N MET A 442 -17.08 -35.00 -21.76
CA MET A 442 -17.52 -36.03 -20.82
C MET A 442 -16.47 -36.30 -19.72
N PRO A 443 -16.78 -36.06 -18.42
CA PRO A 443 -15.88 -36.40 -17.32
C PRO A 443 -16.04 -37.86 -16.87
N CYS A 444 -14.93 -38.46 -16.38
CA CYS A 444 -14.91 -39.79 -15.79
C CYS A 444 -15.45 -39.79 -14.34
N ILE A 445 -16.28 -40.78 -13.97
CA ILE A 445 -16.94 -40.89 -12.65
C ILE A 445 -15.97 -40.94 -11.46
N GLU A 446 -14.73 -41.37 -11.66
CA GLU A 446 -13.73 -41.48 -10.58
C GLU A 446 -13.44 -40.16 -9.87
N HIS A 447 -13.69 -39.01 -10.51
CA HIS A 447 -13.42 -37.70 -9.91
C HIS A 447 -14.37 -37.29 -8.77
N THR A 448 -15.57 -37.87 -8.67
CA THR A 448 -16.57 -37.49 -7.64
C THR A 448 -16.66 -38.47 -6.47
N SER A 449 -16.31 -39.75 -6.67
CA SER A 449 -16.42 -40.82 -5.66
C SER A 449 -15.49 -40.68 -4.45
N ILE A 450 -14.39 -39.91 -4.58
CA ILE A 450 -13.43 -39.64 -3.49
C ILE A 450 -14.04 -38.77 -2.37
N THR A 451 -15.11 -38.01 -2.67
CA THR A 451 -15.67 -37.03 -1.73
C THR A 451 -16.91 -37.50 -0.95
N SER A 452 -17.62 -38.54 -1.39
CA SER A 452 -18.83 -39.03 -0.72
C SER A 452 -18.55 -40.13 0.31
N LYS A 453 -17.63 -41.07 0.01
CA LYS A 453 -17.25 -42.15 0.97
C LYS A 453 -16.48 -41.65 2.20
N SER A 454 -15.80 -40.52 2.10
CA SER A 454 -15.06 -39.92 3.22
C SER A 454 -15.98 -39.22 4.24
N LYS A 455 -17.22 -38.89 3.88
CA LYS A 455 -18.21 -38.31 4.82
C LYS A 455 -19.04 -39.36 5.56
N SER A 456 -19.17 -40.58 5.04
CA SER A 456 -19.90 -41.66 5.72
C SER A 456 -19.07 -42.38 6.78
N SER A 457 -17.73 -42.32 6.75
CA SER A 457 -16.88 -43.01 7.75
C SER A 457 -16.70 -42.23 9.06
N VAL A 458 -16.84 -40.90 9.04
CA VAL A 458 -16.62 -40.05 10.23
C VAL A 458 -17.84 -40.03 11.17
N ALA A 459 -19.03 -40.39 10.68
CA ALA A 459 -20.25 -40.43 11.49
C ALA A 459 -20.39 -41.70 12.37
N ALA A 460 -19.47 -42.68 12.28
CA ALA A 460 -19.57 -43.96 12.98
C ALA A 460 -18.57 -44.20 14.12
N HIS A 461 -17.61 -43.29 14.39
CA HIS A 461 -16.56 -43.48 15.42
C HIS A 461 -16.79 -42.61 16.67
N GLY A 462 -18.00 -42.67 17.21
CA GLY A 462 -18.39 -41.94 18.41
C GLY A 462 -19.15 -42.82 19.41
N GLN A 463 -18.71 -44.05 19.65
CA GLN A 463 -19.13 -44.90 20.78
C GLN A 463 -18.27 -46.18 20.80
N GLY A 464 -17.53 -46.44 21.90
CA GLY A 464 -16.97 -47.78 22.13
C GLY A 464 -15.60 -47.87 22.80
N GLN A 465 -15.62 -47.86 24.14
CA GLN A 465 -14.82 -48.68 25.06
C GLN A 465 -13.31 -48.45 25.26
N CYS A 466 -13.02 -47.95 26.46
CA CYS A 466 -11.91 -48.35 27.32
C CYS A 466 -11.67 -49.87 27.34
N SER A 467 -10.43 -50.31 27.20
CA SER A 467 -9.84 -51.35 28.05
C SER A 467 -8.32 -51.41 27.89
N ALA A 468 -7.64 -51.57 29.02
CA ALA A 468 -6.20 -51.56 29.23
C ALA A 468 -5.46 -52.77 28.65
N LYS A 469 -4.15 -52.63 28.40
CA LYS A 469 -3.06 -53.27 29.18
C LYS A 469 -1.71 -53.26 28.42
N HIS A 470 -0.69 -52.85 29.18
CA HIS A 470 0.70 -53.33 29.25
C HIS A 470 1.59 -53.44 27.99
N GLY A 471 2.81 -52.91 28.16
CA GLY A 471 4.02 -53.66 27.80
C GLY A 471 5.11 -52.84 27.14
N SER A 472 6.13 -52.49 27.93
CA SER A 472 7.57 -52.32 27.64
C SER A 472 8.03 -52.41 26.17
N LEU A 473 8.86 -51.51 25.64
CA LEU A 473 10.20 -51.09 26.10
C LEU A 473 10.53 -49.69 25.58
#